data_AF-A0A4Q9KQH6-F1
#
_entry.id   AF-A0A4Q9KQH6-F1
#
_cell.length_a   1.000
_cell.length_b   1.000
_cell.length_c   1.000
_cell.angle_alpha   90.00
_cell.angle_beta   90.00
_cell.angle_gamma   90.00
#
_symmetry.space_group_name_H-M   'P 1'
#
loop_
_entity.id
_entity.type
_entity.pdbx_description
1 polymer ?
#
loop_
_entity_poly.entity_id
_entity_poly.type
_entity_poly.pdbx_seq_one_letter_code
_entity_poly.pdbx_strand_id
1 'polypeptide(L)'
;MTNRNCKYTERVQLESRTHLGKLEKRKDALLRLKEIKEYQENIQKVKNNIQEKTGNEYFHDISKYKFENGNFIKVSIDLNVLKKNLLLINNEITRAEKKIKKYIVKPSGKHIYFDKQVSSDCKLTETIDFDKNNNILKKYTNYIQKLRNTRNEILQKIENCKNK
;
A
#
# COMPACT_ATOMS: atom_id res chain seq x y z
N MET A 1 47.45 -25.81 53.73
CA MET A 1 46.31 -26.65 53.32
C MET A 1 46.04 -26.39 51.85
N THR A 2 46.29 -27.38 50.99
CA THR A 2 46.10 -27.24 49.54
C THR A 2 44.64 -27.51 49.18
N ASN A 3 43.91 -26.47 48.74
CA ASN A 3 42.57 -26.61 48.19
C ASN A 3 42.64 -27.45 46.91
N ARG A 4 42.35 -28.75 47.01
CA ARG A 4 42.13 -29.60 45.84
C ARG A 4 40.81 -29.19 45.21
N ASN A 5 40.90 -28.45 44.10
CA ASN A 5 39.75 -28.01 43.33
C ASN A 5 39.19 -29.22 42.53
N CYS A 6 38.41 -30.07 43.19
CA CYS A 6 37.76 -31.22 42.56
C CYS A 6 36.55 -30.74 41.72
N LYS A 7 36.65 -30.85 40.38
CA LYS A 7 35.51 -30.61 39.48
C LYS A 7 34.59 -31.84 39.50
N TYR A 8 33.39 -31.69 40.07
CA TYR A 8 32.35 -32.71 40.02
C TYR A 8 31.69 -32.76 38.64
N THR A 9 31.40 -33.96 38.14
CA THR A 9 30.70 -34.18 36.87
C THR A 9 29.21 -34.41 37.10
N GLU A 10 28.39 -33.95 36.15
CA GLU A 10 26.93 -34.13 36.20
C GLU A 10 26.53 -35.51 35.67
N ARG A 11 25.61 -36.19 36.36
CA ARG A 11 25.05 -37.47 35.89
C ARG A 11 24.14 -37.29 34.67
N VAL A 12 24.12 -38.26 33.77
CA VAL A 12 23.27 -38.30 32.57
C VAL A 12 21.94 -39.03 32.87
N GLN A 13 20.97 -38.94 31.96
CA GLN A 13 19.71 -39.70 32.01
C GLN A 13 19.97 -41.22 31.99
N LEU A 14 19.13 -41.98 32.70
CA LEU A 14 19.19 -43.44 32.68
C LEU A 14 18.87 -43.98 31.28
N GLU A 15 19.66 -44.95 30.80
CA GLU A 15 19.56 -45.48 29.43
C GLU A 15 18.15 -45.98 29.08
N SER A 16 17.47 -46.67 30.01
CA SER A 16 16.11 -47.17 29.82
C SER A 16 15.05 -46.07 29.67
N ARG A 17 15.36 -44.82 30.05
CA ARG A 17 14.44 -43.66 30.02
C ARG A 17 14.88 -42.57 29.05
N THR A 18 15.80 -42.88 28.14
CA THR A 18 16.31 -41.94 27.12
C THR A 18 15.22 -41.48 26.15
N HIS A 19 14.20 -42.32 25.90
CA HIS A 19 13.03 -41.96 25.08
C HIS A 19 12.21 -40.78 25.64
N LEU A 20 12.31 -40.47 26.95
CA LEU A 20 11.67 -39.30 27.57
C LEU A 20 12.46 -38.01 27.38
N GLY A 21 13.64 -38.08 26.76
CA GLY A 21 14.54 -36.95 26.58
C GLY A 21 15.59 -36.84 27.69
N LYS A 22 16.17 -35.63 27.83
CA LYS A 22 17.28 -35.36 28.74
C LYS A 22 16.79 -35.20 30.19
N LEU A 23 17.61 -35.63 31.15
CA LEU A 23 17.36 -35.43 32.58
C LEU A 23 17.48 -33.94 32.93
N GLU A 24 16.34 -33.29 33.17
CA GLU A 24 16.29 -31.88 33.59
C GLU A 24 17.09 -31.68 34.89
N LYS A 25 18.05 -30.75 34.86
CA LYS A 25 18.80 -30.33 36.06
C LYS A 25 18.21 -29.06 36.63
N ARG A 26 18.66 -28.68 37.83
CA ARG A 26 18.22 -27.42 38.49
C ARG A 26 18.38 -26.20 37.58
N LYS A 27 19.49 -26.11 36.82
CA LYS A 27 19.73 -25.00 35.88
C LYS A 27 18.66 -24.93 34.78
N ASP A 28 18.29 -26.09 34.23
CA ASP A 28 17.29 -26.21 33.18
C ASP A 28 15.89 -25.90 33.72
N ALA A 29 15.57 -26.44 34.90
CA ALA A 29 14.31 -26.17 35.60
C ALA A 29 14.13 -24.68 35.94
N LEU A 30 15.20 -23.99 36.36
CA LEU A 30 15.15 -22.55 36.63
C LEU A 30 14.87 -21.74 35.36
N LEU A 31 15.46 -22.11 34.21
CA LEU A 31 15.18 -21.47 32.93
C LEU A 31 13.72 -21.67 32.51
N ARG A 32 13.23 -22.92 32.56
CA ARG A 32 11.84 -23.24 32.24
C ARG A 32 10.86 -22.51 33.15
N LEU A 33 11.12 -22.46 34.45
CA LEU A 33 10.26 -21.73 35.41
C LEU A 33 10.25 -20.22 35.15
N LYS A 34 11.39 -19.66 34.73
CA LYS A 34 11.48 -18.24 34.34
C LYS A 34 10.60 -17.95 33.12
N GLU A 35 10.68 -18.78 32.07
CA GLU A 35 9.86 -18.63 30.86
C GLU A 35 8.36 -18.75 31.17
N ILE A 36 7.97 -19.73 32.00
CA ILE A 36 6.57 -19.89 32.43
C ILE A 36 6.09 -18.65 33.18
N LYS A 37 6.92 -18.10 34.07
CA LYS A 37 6.58 -16.90 34.83
C LYS A 37 6.39 -15.70 33.91
N GLU A 38 7.30 -15.48 32.96
CA GLU A 38 7.19 -14.39 31.97
C GLU A 38 5.92 -14.54 31.11
N TYR A 39 5.58 -15.76 30.70
CA TYR A 39 4.36 -16.03 29.95
C TYR A 39 3.09 -15.72 30.78
N GLN A 40 3.07 -16.11 32.05
CA GLN A 40 1.96 -15.82 32.97
C GLN A 40 1.79 -14.32 33.20
N GLU A 41 2.90 -13.59 33.40
CA GLU A 41 2.89 -12.13 33.55
C GLU A 41 2.31 -11.45 32.31
N ASN A 42 2.68 -11.91 31.11
CA ASN A 42 2.15 -11.38 29.86
C ASN A 42 0.64 -11.64 29.69
N ILE A 43 0.17 -12.86 30.03
CA ILE A 43 -1.26 -13.16 30.03
C ILE A 43 -2.00 -12.23 31.00
N GLN A 44 -1.46 -12.02 32.20
CA GLN A 44 -2.10 -11.18 33.20
C GLN A 44 -2.20 -9.72 32.72
N LYS A 45 -1.14 -9.19 32.10
CA LYS A 45 -1.15 -7.85 31.48
C LYS A 45 -2.24 -7.74 30.40
N VAL A 46 -2.34 -8.74 29.52
CA VAL A 46 -3.38 -8.75 28.48
C VAL A 46 -4.78 -8.81 29.08
N LYS A 47 -5.00 -9.62 30.12
CA LYS A 47 -6.30 -9.69 30.83
C LYS A 47 -6.69 -8.36 31.47
N ASN A 48 -5.76 -7.71 32.16
CA ASN A 48 -6.00 -6.40 32.76
C ASN A 48 -6.32 -5.35 31.67
N ASN A 49 -5.55 -5.34 30.58
CA ASN A 49 -5.82 -4.47 29.44
C ASN A 49 -7.22 -4.69 28.85
N ILE A 50 -7.69 -5.94 28.75
CA ILE A 50 -9.04 -6.23 28.27
C ILE A 50 -10.10 -5.72 29.25
N GLN A 51 -9.88 -5.88 30.56
CA GLN A 51 -10.81 -5.45 31.60
C GLN A 51 -10.97 -3.92 31.67
N GLU A 52 -9.90 -3.18 31.41
CA GLU A 52 -9.89 -1.71 31.41
C GLU A 52 -10.59 -1.10 30.19
N LYS A 53 -10.91 -1.90 29.17
CA LYS A 53 -11.50 -1.41 27.92
C LYS A 53 -13.01 -1.20 28.06
N THR A 54 -13.48 -0.04 27.60
CA THR A 54 -14.89 0.38 27.69
C THR A 54 -15.78 -0.24 26.63
N GLY A 55 -15.21 -0.80 25.55
CA GLY A 55 -15.94 -1.37 24.42
C GLY A 55 -16.50 -0.36 23.42
N ASN A 56 -16.46 0.94 23.74
CA ASN A 56 -16.99 2.02 22.90
C ASN A 56 -15.91 2.73 22.05
N GLU A 57 -14.71 2.16 22.00
CA GLU A 57 -13.57 2.73 21.28
C GLU A 57 -13.73 2.54 19.77
N TYR A 58 -13.60 3.64 19.01
CA TYR A 58 -13.59 3.60 17.54
C TYR A 58 -12.17 3.80 17.01
N PHE A 59 -11.69 2.84 16.22
CA PHE A 59 -10.42 2.91 15.53
C PHE A 59 -10.66 2.97 14.02
N HIS A 60 -10.09 3.95 13.32
CA HIS A 60 -10.26 4.08 11.86
C HIS A 60 -9.83 2.82 11.10
N ASP A 61 -8.79 2.14 11.59
CA ASP A 61 -8.28 0.91 10.98
C ASP A 61 -9.19 -0.30 11.16
N ILE A 62 -10.19 -0.26 12.07
CA ILE A 62 -11.12 -1.38 12.27
C ILE A 62 -11.90 -1.71 11.00
N SER A 63 -12.15 -0.70 10.15
CA SER A 63 -12.80 -0.83 8.85
C SER A 63 -12.05 -1.75 7.87
N LYS A 64 -10.76 -1.98 8.10
CA LYS A 64 -9.92 -2.87 7.28
C LYS A 64 -10.02 -4.33 7.70
N TYR A 65 -10.71 -4.64 8.79
CA TYR A 65 -10.85 -5.98 9.35
C TYR A 65 -12.32 -6.37 9.46
N LYS A 66 -12.59 -7.66 9.30
CA LYS A 66 -13.88 -8.30 9.50
C LYS A 66 -13.75 -9.22 10.70
N PHE A 67 -14.72 -9.18 11.60
CA PHE A 67 -14.74 -10.08 12.75
C PHE A 67 -15.49 -11.37 12.36
N GLU A 68 -14.81 -12.50 12.40
CA GLU A 68 -15.39 -13.83 12.14
C GLU A 68 -14.85 -14.83 13.16
N ASN A 69 -15.75 -15.64 13.75
CA ASN A 69 -15.41 -16.71 14.71
C ASN A 69 -14.48 -16.28 15.86
N GLY A 70 -14.69 -15.08 16.42
CA GLY A 70 -13.87 -14.58 17.53
C GLY A 70 -12.54 -13.92 17.11
N ASN A 71 -12.23 -13.88 15.82
CA ASN A 71 -10.96 -13.35 15.30
C ASN A 71 -11.18 -12.20 14.32
N PHE A 72 -10.24 -11.25 14.29
CA PHE A 72 -10.19 -10.20 13.28
C PHE A 72 -9.45 -10.70 12.04
N ILE A 73 -10.17 -10.87 10.94
CA ILE A 73 -9.64 -11.23 9.63
C ILE A 73 -9.47 -9.97 8.81
N LYS A 74 -8.28 -9.70 8.28
CA LYS A 74 -8.05 -8.55 7.42
C LYS A 74 -8.89 -8.69 6.14
N VAL A 75 -9.75 -7.71 5.87
CA VAL A 75 -10.55 -7.67 4.64
C VAL A 75 -9.57 -7.55 3.47
N SER A 76 -9.51 -8.60 2.65
CA SER A 76 -8.85 -8.53 1.36
C SER A 76 -9.56 -7.46 0.53
N ILE A 77 -8.79 -6.53 -0.04
CA ILE A 77 -9.33 -5.52 -0.94
C ILE A 77 -10.12 -6.24 -2.04
N ASP A 78 -11.40 -5.94 -2.16
CA ASP A 78 -12.25 -6.58 -3.17
C ASP A 78 -11.74 -6.22 -4.58
N LEU A 79 -11.38 -7.25 -5.33
CA LEU A 79 -10.89 -7.15 -6.69
C LEU A 79 -11.90 -6.39 -7.58
N ASN A 80 -13.20 -6.54 -7.32
CA ASN A 80 -14.25 -5.86 -8.06
C ASN A 80 -14.24 -4.34 -7.82
N VAL A 81 -13.98 -3.91 -6.58
CA VAL A 81 -13.84 -2.49 -6.23
C VAL A 81 -12.63 -1.89 -6.93
N LEU A 82 -11.49 -2.61 -6.96
CA LEU A 82 -10.29 -2.16 -7.68
C LEU A 82 -10.54 -2.04 -9.18
N LYS A 83 -11.21 -3.02 -9.80
CA LYS A 83 -11.60 -2.98 -11.23
C LYS A 83 -12.52 -1.81 -11.55
N LYS A 84 -13.51 -1.54 -10.68
CA LYS A 84 -14.43 -0.40 -10.85
C LYS A 84 -13.67 0.94 -10.78
N ASN A 85 -12.76 1.08 -9.82
CA ASN A 85 -11.93 2.28 -9.69
C ASN A 85 -11.00 2.47 -10.90
N LEU A 86 -10.43 1.37 -11.42
CA LEU A 86 -9.62 1.40 -12.64
C LEU A 86 -10.42 1.91 -13.85
N LEU A 87 -11.66 1.44 -14.03
CA LEU A 87 -12.54 1.88 -15.10
C LEU A 87 -12.85 3.38 -15.00
N LEU A 88 -13.16 3.88 -13.80
CA LEU A 88 -13.44 5.29 -13.56
C LEU A 88 -12.23 6.17 -13.91
N ILE A 89 -11.02 5.77 -13.50
CA ILE A 89 -9.79 6.50 -13.80
C ILE A 89 -9.51 6.50 -15.31
N ASN A 90 -9.68 5.37 -16.00
CA ASN A 90 -9.51 5.31 -17.45
C ASN A 90 -10.46 6.26 -18.17
N ASN A 91 -11.73 6.30 -17.75
CA ASN A 91 -12.72 7.21 -18.32
C ASN A 91 -12.34 8.69 -18.11
N GLU A 92 -11.86 9.06 -16.93
CA GLU A 92 -11.44 10.44 -16.65
C GLU A 92 -10.16 10.82 -17.42
N ILE A 93 -9.21 9.89 -17.61
CA ILE A 93 -8.05 10.10 -18.49
C ILE A 93 -8.53 10.40 -19.91
N THR A 94 -9.41 9.57 -20.47
CA THR A 94 -9.97 9.80 -21.82
C THR A 94 -10.70 11.14 -21.92
N ARG A 95 -11.45 11.52 -20.88
CA ARG A 95 -12.13 12.82 -20.80
C ARG A 95 -11.14 13.98 -20.80
N ALA A 96 -10.09 13.91 -19.99
CA ALA A 96 -9.04 14.93 -19.91
C ALA A 96 -8.25 15.05 -21.22
N GLU A 97 -7.91 13.93 -21.87
CA GLU A 97 -7.25 13.91 -23.18
C GLU A 97 -8.12 14.55 -24.27
N LYS A 98 -9.43 14.28 -24.27
CA LYS A 98 -10.38 14.97 -25.17
C LYS A 98 -10.42 16.47 -24.93
N LYS A 99 -10.34 16.92 -23.66
CA LYS A 99 -10.27 18.35 -23.34
C LYS A 99 -8.97 18.97 -23.85
N ILE A 100 -7.82 18.31 -23.69
CA ILE A 100 -6.55 18.78 -24.27
C ILE A 100 -6.69 18.98 -25.78
N LYS A 101 -7.22 17.99 -26.51
CA LYS A 101 -7.44 18.08 -27.97
C LYS A 101 -8.32 19.27 -28.37
N LYS A 102 -9.26 19.71 -27.51
CA LYS A 102 -10.11 20.87 -27.75
C LYS A 102 -9.35 22.20 -27.59
N TYR A 103 -8.39 22.26 -26.67
CA TYR A 103 -7.61 23.48 -26.39
C TYR A 103 -6.37 23.64 -27.28
N ILE A 104 -5.94 22.58 -27.96
CA ILE A 104 -4.88 22.65 -28.98
C ILE A 104 -5.41 23.46 -30.17
N VAL A 105 -4.73 24.56 -30.48
CA VAL A 105 -5.03 25.40 -31.63
C VAL A 105 -4.72 24.59 -32.90
N LYS A 106 -5.71 24.42 -33.77
CA LYS A 106 -5.50 23.81 -35.08
C LYS A 106 -5.02 24.89 -36.04
N PRO A 107 -3.89 24.71 -36.74
CA PRO A 107 -3.50 25.64 -37.78
C PRO A 107 -4.54 25.59 -38.90
N SER A 108 -5.18 26.72 -39.17
CA SER A 108 -6.06 26.90 -40.34
C SER A 108 -5.40 27.91 -41.27
N GLY A 109 -4.87 27.46 -42.41
CA GLY A 109 -4.37 28.35 -43.45
C GLY A 109 -5.51 28.83 -44.34
N LYS A 110 -5.48 30.10 -44.77
CA LYS A 110 -6.22 30.54 -45.96
C LYS A 110 -5.55 29.90 -47.17
N HIS A 111 -6.33 29.23 -48.02
CA HIS A 111 -5.84 28.77 -49.32
C HIS A 111 -5.55 30.02 -50.16
N ILE A 112 -4.28 30.24 -50.51
CA ILE A 112 -3.88 31.39 -51.35
C ILE A 112 -4.10 30.98 -52.80
N TYR A 113 -5.02 31.66 -53.48
CA TYR A 113 -5.16 31.59 -54.93
C TYR A 113 -4.35 32.75 -55.53
N PHE A 114 -3.41 32.43 -56.41
CA PHE A 114 -2.62 33.42 -57.13
C PHE A 114 -3.39 33.86 -58.37
N ASP A 115 -4.29 34.83 -58.23
CA ASP A 115 -4.83 35.56 -59.39
C ASP A 115 -3.90 36.70 -59.79
N LYS A 116 -3.72 36.89 -61.11
CA LYS A 116 -2.75 37.83 -61.71
C LYS A 116 -3.06 39.32 -61.50
N GLN A 117 -4.09 39.68 -60.75
CA GLN A 117 -4.43 41.09 -60.47
C GLN A 117 -4.27 41.38 -58.98
N VAL A 118 -3.15 42.03 -58.67
CA VAL A 118 -2.75 42.39 -57.31
C VAL A 118 -3.56 43.60 -56.86
N SER A 119 -4.62 43.39 -56.06
CA SER A 119 -5.16 44.46 -55.21
C SER A 119 -4.36 44.50 -53.91
N SER A 120 -3.69 45.62 -53.67
CA SER A 120 -2.76 45.90 -52.58
C SER A 120 -3.39 46.08 -51.19
N ASP A 121 -4.27 45.15 -50.77
CA ASP A 121 -4.89 45.18 -49.44
C ASP A 121 -4.97 43.78 -48.80
N CYS A 122 -3.87 43.04 -48.86
CA CYS A 122 -3.69 41.84 -48.03
C CYS A 122 -3.22 42.24 -46.63
N LYS A 123 -4.09 42.85 -45.81
CA LYS A 123 -3.80 42.99 -44.38
C LYS A 123 -3.79 41.60 -43.75
N LEU A 124 -2.60 41.17 -43.28
CA LEU A 124 -2.46 39.99 -42.43
C LEU A 124 -3.34 40.19 -41.20
N THR A 125 -4.51 39.56 -41.23
CA THR A 125 -5.46 39.61 -40.14
C THR A 125 -5.08 38.53 -39.14
N GLU A 126 -4.64 38.99 -37.96
CA GLU A 126 -4.41 38.23 -36.72
C GLU A 126 -3.39 37.09 -36.79
N THR A 127 -2.21 37.32 -36.19
CA THR A 127 -1.26 36.24 -35.90
C THR A 127 -1.88 35.28 -34.88
N ILE A 128 -1.93 33.98 -35.22
CA ILE A 128 -2.40 32.94 -34.31
C ILE A 128 -1.46 32.88 -33.10
N ASP A 129 -1.98 33.23 -31.92
CA ASP A 129 -1.27 33.04 -30.65
C ASP A 129 -1.41 31.57 -30.20
N PHE A 130 -0.37 30.79 -30.49
CA PHE A 130 -0.28 29.38 -30.09
C PHE A 130 -0.14 29.19 -28.57
N ASP A 131 0.26 30.22 -27.83
CA ASP A 131 0.48 30.18 -26.39
C ASP A 131 -0.74 30.57 -25.56
N LYS A 132 -1.80 31.08 -26.19
CA LYS A 132 -3.05 31.54 -25.55
C LYS A 132 -3.65 30.54 -24.54
N ASN A 133 -3.51 29.24 -24.80
CA ASN A 133 -4.07 28.17 -23.95
C ASN A 133 -3.02 27.40 -23.11
N ASN A 134 -1.75 27.84 -23.09
CA ASN A 134 -0.64 27.07 -22.52
C ASN A 134 -0.85 26.75 -21.02
N ASN A 135 -1.41 27.68 -20.24
CA ASN A 135 -1.74 27.45 -18.82
C ASN A 135 -2.79 26.34 -18.62
N ILE A 136 -3.82 26.29 -19.48
CA ILE A 136 -4.87 25.27 -19.42
C ILE A 136 -4.29 23.91 -19.81
N LEU A 137 -3.46 23.87 -20.85
CA LEU A 137 -2.76 22.65 -21.28
C LEU A 137 -1.88 22.09 -20.17
N LYS A 138 -1.04 22.93 -19.53
CA LYS A 138 -0.21 22.54 -18.38
C LYS A 138 -1.02 21.99 -17.21
N LYS A 139 -2.19 22.57 -16.92
CA LYS A 139 -3.07 22.08 -15.85
C LYS A 139 -3.60 20.67 -16.15
N TYR A 140 -4.07 20.42 -17.38
CA TYR A 140 -4.60 19.11 -17.76
C TYR A 140 -3.49 18.06 -17.91
N THR A 141 -2.30 18.41 -18.39
CA THR A 141 -1.17 17.46 -18.45
C THR A 141 -0.74 17.02 -17.07
N ASN A 142 -0.60 17.96 -16.12
CA ASN A 142 -0.30 17.63 -14.71
C ASN A 142 -1.39 16.76 -14.08
N TYR A 143 -2.66 17.06 -14.38
CA TYR A 143 -3.78 16.26 -13.88
C TYR A 143 -3.78 14.83 -14.45
N ILE A 144 -3.53 14.66 -15.74
CA ILE A 144 -3.41 13.34 -16.38
C ILE A 144 -2.24 12.56 -15.79
N GLN A 145 -1.11 13.21 -15.51
CA GLN A 145 0.02 12.54 -14.89
C GLN A 145 -0.33 11.97 -13.51
N LYS A 146 -1.06 12.75 -12.69
CA LYS A 146 -1.59 12.26 -11.41
C LYS A 146 -2.50 11.04 -11.60
N LEU A 147 -3.44 11.11 -12.55
CA LEU A 147 -4.34 9.98 -12.86
C LEU A 147 -3.59 8.74 -13.32
N ARG A 148 -2.52 8.88 -14.13
CA ARG A 148 -1.68 7.77 -14.59
C ARG A 148 -0.92 7.12 -13.43
N ASN A 149 -0.40 7.91 -12.49
CA ASN A 149 0.24 7.39 -11.29
C ASN A 149 -0.76 6.57 -10.46
N THR A 150 -1.95 7.12 -10.19
CA THR A 150 -3.02 6.42 -9.46
C THR A 150 -3.48 5.15 -10.18
N ARG A 151 -3.53 5.17 -11.52
CA ARG A 151 -3.84 3.98 -12.35
C ARG A 151 -2.83 2.87 -12.11
N ASN A 152 -1.54 3.19 -12.11
CA ASN A 152 -0.46 2.22 -11.92
C ASN A 152 -0.49 1.61 -10.51
N GLU A 153 -0.77 2.41 -9.48
CA GLU A 153 -0.95 1.91 -8.11
C GLU A 153 -2.10 0.90 -8.00
N ILE A 154 -3.22 1.16 -8.68
CA ILE A 154 -4.37 0.24 -8.69
C ILE A 154 -4.04 -1.04 -9.45
N LEU A 155 -3.31 -0.95 -10.58
CA LEU A 155 -2.87 -2.13 -11.33
C LEU A 155 -1.95 -3.02 -10.49
N GLN A 156 -0.97 -2.45 -9.77
CA GLN A 156 -0.12 -3.18 -8.84
C GLN A 156 -0.94 -3.86 -7.73
N LYS A 157 -1.94 -3.17 -7.17
CA LYS A 157 -2.85 -3.77 -6.17
C LYS A 157 -3.64 -4.94 -6.75
N ILE A 158 -4.09 -4.85 -8.00
CA ILE A 158 -4.80 -5.94 -8.69
C ILE A 158 -3.87 -7.14 -8.93
N GLU A 159 -2.63 -6.93 -9.37
CA GLU A 159 -1.64 -7.99 -9.54
C GLU A 159 -1.33 -8.71 -8.22
N ASN A 160 -1.13 -7.95 -7.15
CA ASN A 160 -0.92 -8.52 -5.81
C ASN A 160 -2.13 -9.32 -5.29
N CYS A 161 -3.34 -9.00 -5.75
CA CYS A 161 -4.54 -9.78 -5.46
C CYS A 161 -4.67 -11.05 -6.32
N LYS A 162 -4.01 -11.12 -7.49
CA LYS A 162 -4.03 -12.31 -8.37
C LYS A 162 -2.94 -13.33 -8.03
N ASN A 163 -1.83 -12.88 -7.43
CA ASN A 163 -0.69 -13.72 -7.05
C ASN A 163 -0.82 -14.32 -5.63
N LYS A 164 -2.00 -14.22 -5.02
CA LYS A 164 -2.37 -14.88 -3.75
C LYS A 164 -3.38 -15.98 -4.04
#